data_AF-A0A649ZV64-F1
#
_entry.id   AF-A0A649ZV64-F1
#
_cell.length_a   1.000
_cell.length_b   1.000
_cell.length_c   1.000
_cell.angle_alpha   90.00
_cell.angle_beta   90.00
_cell.angle_gamma   90.00
#
_symmetry.space_group_name_H-M   'P 1'
#
loop_
_entity.id
_entity.type
_entity.pdbx_description
1 polymer ?
#
loop_
_entity_poly.entity_id
_entity_poly.type
_entity_poly.pdbx_seq_one_letter_code
_entity_poly.pdbx_strand_id
1 'polypeptide(L)' 'DFVYQFKGLCYFTNGTERVRGVTRHIYN' A
#
# COMPACT_ATOMS: atom_id res chain seq x y z
N ASP A 1 21.67 -3.02 -11.36
CA ASP A 1 20.60 -2.00 -11.32
C ASP A 1 19.82 -2.23 -10.03
N PHE A 2 19.81 -1.26 -9.12
CA PHE A 2 19.15 -1.42 -7.81
C PHE A 2 18.04 -0.37 -7.69
N VAL A 3 16.85 -0.82 -7.32
CA VAL A 3 15.68 0.04 -7.19
C VAL A 3 14.99 -0.27 -5.88
N TYR A 4 14.68 0.78 -5.12
CA TYR A 4 13.85 0.70 -3.92
C TYR A 4 12.54 1.44 -4.17
N GLN A 5 11.40 0.76 -3.92
CA GLN A 5 10.08 1.34 -4.08
C GLN A 5 9.32 1.31 -2.76
N PHE A 6 8.73 2.46 -2.42
CA PHE A 6 7.73 2.57 -1.37
C PHE A 6 6.34 2.71 -1.99
N LYS A 7 5.36 1.96 -1.47
CA LYS A 7 3.95 2.07 -1.86
C LYS A 7 3.06 2.15 -0.63
N GLY A 8 2.34 3.25 -0.48
CA GLY A 8 1.25 3.40 0.49
C GLY A 8 -0.09 3.12 -0.20
N LEU A 9 -0.76 2.04 0.20
CA LEU A 9 -2.03 1.60 -0.36
C LEU A 9 -3.14 1.72 0.68
N CYS A 10 -4.35 2.01 0.20
CA CYS A 10 -5.57 2.03 1.00
C CYS A 10 -6.62 1.15 0.34
N TYR A 11 -7.16 0.21 1.11
CA TYR A 11 -8.26 -0.65 0.70
C TYR A 11 -9.53 -0.23 1.42
N PHE A 12 -10.56 0.03 0.63
CA PHE A 12 -11.87 0.46 1.07
C PHE A 12 -12.87 -0.69 0.89
N THR A 13 -13.70 -0.94 1.89
CA THR A 13 -14.78 -1.93 1.83
C THR A 13 -16.08 -1.27 2.25
N ASN A 14 -17.12 -1.41 1.43
CA ASN A 14 -18.41 -0.73 1.58
C ASN A 14 -18.24 0.79 1.75
N GLY A 15 -17.66 1.45 0.74
CA GLY A 15 -17.35 2.87 0.84
C GLY A 15 -16.25 3.13 1.87
N THR A 16 -16.54 3.89 2.92
CA THR A 16 -15.60 4.23 4.00
C THR A 16 -15.90 3.53 5.32
N GLU A 17 -16.90 2.63 5.36
CA GLU A 17 -17.28 1.89 6.57
C GLU A 17 -16.11 1.08 7.13
N ARG A 18 -15.27 0.50 6.26
CA ARG A 18 -14.03 -0.16 6.66
C ARG A 18 -12.89 0.19 5.73
N VAL A 19 -11.81 0.71 6.31
CA VAL A 19 -10.59 1.11 5.60
C VAL A 19 -9.39 0.37 6.16
N ARG A 20 -8.53 -0.14 5.28
CA ARG A 20 -7.24 -0.75 5.63
C ARG A 20 -6.11 -0.08 4.89
N GLY A 21 -5.20 0.55 5.65
CA GLY A 21 -3.91 1.01 5.13
C GLY A 21 -2.89 -0.13 5.05
N VAL A 22 -2.09 -0.16 3.99
CA VAL A 22 -0.97 -1.10 3.81
C VAL A 22 0.22 -0.36 3.23
N THR A 23 1.37 -0.49 3.89
CA THR A 23 2.66 0.02 3.39
C THR A 23 3.50 -1.13 2.86
N ARG A 24 4.08 -0.97 1.67
CA ARG A 24 4.99 -1.96 1.06
C ARG A 24 6.30 -1.30 0.70
N HIS A 25 7.39 -1.97 1.09
CA HIS A 25 8.76 -1.62 0.72
C HIS A 25 9.29 -2.76 -0.15
N ILE A 26 9.78 -2.45 -1.35
CA ILE A 26 10.20 -3.43 -2.35
C ILE A 26 11.62 -3.09 -2.79
N TYR A 27 12.50 -4.09 -2.79
CA TYR A 27 13.89 -4.01 -3.25
C TYR A 27 14.13 -5.07 -4.32
N ASN A 28 14.80 -4.69 -5.41
CA ASN A 28 15.13 -5.58 -6.54
C ASN A 28 16.43 -6.36 -6.32
#